data_AF-A0A248THW3-F1
#
_entry.id   AF-A0A248THW3-F1
#
_cell.length_a   1.000
_cell.length_b   1.000
_cell.length_c   1.000
_cell.angle_alpha   90.00
_cell.angle_beta   90.00
_cell.angle_gamma   90.00
#
_symmetry.space_group_name_H-M   'P 1'
#
loop_
_entity.id
_entity.type
_entity.pdbx_description
1 polymer ?
#
loop_
_entity_poly.entity_id
_entity_poly.type
_entity_poly.pdbx_seq_one_letter_code
_entity_poly.pdbx_strand_id
1 'polypeptide(L)'
;MKINEVSKLTDLPISTLRFYERKNLIPDCYIERDVNNYRVYAEEIVEYLEDVKALLCADFSIEEISMMVNQQMNLSYDEKKTIVEQKIKEIDDIRKQLTKSKKFLQDILEGKAAFQTKC
;
A
#
# COMPACT_ATOMS: atom_id res chain seq x y z
N MET A 1 18.61 5.49 14.02
CA MET A 1 17.64 5.02 15.04
C MET A 1 17.59 3.49 15.12
N LYS A 2 17.18 2.90 16.24
CA LYS A 2 16.98 1.44 16.38
C LYS A 2 15.56 1.04 15.95
N ILE A 3 15.33 -0.26 15.66
CA ILE A 3 14.01 -0.76 15.24
C ILE A 3 12.88 -0.44 16.24
N ASN A 4 13.20 -0.38 17.54
CA ASN A 4 12.24 -0.02 18.59
C ASN A 4 11.79 1.45 18.49
N GLU A 5 12.67 2.34 18.04
CA GLU A 5 12.37 3.76 17.84
C GLU A 5 11.52 3.92 16.58
N VAL A 6 11.90 3.26 15.48
CA VAL A 6 11.11 3.22 14.23
C VAL A 6 9.68 2.74 14.52
N SER A 7 9.55 1.66 15.29
CA SER A 7 8.26 1.08 15.70
C SER A 7 7.38 2.09 16.44
N LYS A 8 7.95 2.90 17.33
CA LYS A 8 7.21 3.93 18.06
C LYS A 8 6.83 5.12 17.19
N LEU A 9 7.72 5.54 16.28
CA LEU A 9 7.49 6.70 15.42
C LEU A 9 6.47 6.40 14.32
N THR A 10 6.49 5.18 13.79
CA THR A 10 5.58 4.73 12.71
C THR A 10 4.35 4.01 13.24
N ASP A 11 4.20 3.81 14.56
CA ASP A 11 3.12 3.00 15.15
C ASP A 11 2.97 1.60 14.50
N LEU A 12 4.09 1.04 14.00
CA LEU A 12 4.14 -0.28 13.41
C LEU A 12 4.75 -1.27 14.40
N PRO A 13 4.15 -2.46 14.59
CA PRO A 13 4.78 -3.51 15.38
C PRO A 13 6.15 -3.89 14.81
N ILE A 14 7.11 -4.20 15.69
CA ILE A 14 8.45 -4.67 15.30
C ILE A 14 8.36 -5.89 14.36
N SER A 15 7.38 -6.77 14.57
CA SER A 15 7.12 -7.92 13.70
C SER A 15 6.78 -7.50 12.26
N THR A 16 6.04 -6.40 12.09
CA THR A 16 5.68 -5.85 10.79
C THR A 16 6.88 -5.24 10.10
N LEU A 17 7.69 -4.46 10.82
CA LEU A 17 8.96 -3.93 10.29
C LEU A 17 9.88 -5.06 9.82
N ARG A 18 10.06 -6.12 10.62
CA ARG A 18 10.82 -7.31 10.22
C ARG A 18 10.20 -8.06 9.05
N PHE A 19 8.88 -8.04 8.93
CA PHE A 19 8.19 -8.62 7.78
C PHE A 19 8.48 -7.81 6.51
N TYR A 20 8.45 -6.48 6.58
CA TYR A 20 8.80 -5.59 5.48
C TYR A 20 10.26 -5.74 5.05
N GLU A 21 11.19 -5.89 6.00
CA GLU A 21 12.59 -6.24 5.70
C GLU A 21 12.68 -7.56 4.90
N ARG A 22 12.02 -8.63 5.37
CA ARG A 22 12.06 -9.93 4.69
C ARG A 22 11.43 -9.91 3.30
N LYS A 23 10.49 -9.00 3.05
CA LYS A 23 9.85 -8.80 1.76
C LYS A 23 10.62 -7.82 0.87
N ASN A 24 11.82 -7.39 1.25
CA ASN A 24 12.62 -6.37 0.55
C ASN A 24 11.85 -5.07 0.30
N LEU A 25 10.87 -4.78 1.15
CA LEU A 25 10.08 -3.56 1.08
C LEU A 25 10.84 -2.39 1.71
N ILE A 26 11.71 -2.65 2.68
CA ILE A 26 12.63 -1.66 3.23
C ILE A 26 13.95 -1.81 2.48
N PRO A 27 14.36 -0.83 1.66
CA PRO A 27 15.65 -0.88 0.97
C PRO A 27 16.82 -0.90 1.93
N ASP A 28 17.87 -1.62 1.55
CA ASP A 28 19.12 -1.67 2.33
C ASP A 28 19.77 -0.29 2.51
N CYS A 29 19.47 0.70 1.66
CA CYS A 29 19.98 2.06 1.81
C CYS A 29 19.44 2.79 3.06
N TYR A 30 18.35 2.30 3.66
CA TYR A 30 17.84 2.80 4.94
C TYR A 30 18.39 2.03 6.14
N ILE A 31 19.23 1.02 5.92
CA ILE A 31 19.73 0.12 6.96
C ILE A 31 21.25 0.10 6.95
N GLU A 32 21.84 0.62 8.00
CA GLU A 32 23.28 0.58 8.24
C GLU A 32 23.61 -0.36 9.41
N ARG A 33 24.89 -0.70 9.54
CA ARG A 33 25.42 -1.40 10.71
C ARG A 33 26.35 -0.49 11.48
N ASP A 34 26.11 -0.37 12.79
CA ASP A 34 27.01 0.38 13.66
C ASP A 34 28.32 -0.38 13.93
N VAL A 35 29.23 0.27 14.67
CA VAL A 35 30.51 -0.30 15.11
C VAL A 35 30.38 -1.57 15.95
N ASN A 36 29.19 -1.81 16.55
CA ASN A 36 28.87 -2.99 17.34
C ASN A 36 28.06 -4.02 16.55
N ASN A 37 27.96 -3.86 15.22
CA ASN A 37 27.25 -4.73 14.29
C ASN A 37 25.71 -4.80 14.53
N TYR A 38 25.14 -3.80 15.22
CA TYR A 38 23.69 -3.63 15.32
C TYR A 38 23.13 -2.90 14.11
N ARG A 39 21.90 -3.24 13.72
CA ARG A 39 21.16 -2.51 12.69
C ARG A 39 20.74 -1.14 13.19
N VAL A 40 21.08 -0.13 12.40
CA VAL A 40 20.67 1.25 12.60
C VAL A 40 19.91 1.68 11.35
N TYR A 41 18.73 2.25 11.55
CA TYR A 41 17.90 2.76 10.48
C TYR A 41 18.13 4.25 10.32
N ALA A 42 18.10 4.73 9.08
CA ALA A 42 18.11 6.15 8.75
C ALA A 42 16.82 6.83 9.23
N GLU A 43 16.82 8.14 9.43
CA GLU A 43 15.62 8.83 9.96
C GLU A 43 14.50 8.93 8.92
N GLU A 44 14.90 9.03 7.65
CA GLU A 44 14.08 9.10 6.45
C GLU A 44 13.22 7.84 6.27
N ILE A 45 13.54 6.73 6.96
CA ILE A 45 12.74 5.51 6.93
C ILE A 45 11.32 5.75 7.47
N VAL A 46 11.15 6.70 8.38
CA VAL A 46 9.84 6.98 9.00
C VAL A 46 8.90 7.54 7.95
N GLU A 47 9.34 8.55 7.19
CA GLU A 47 8.57 9.13 6.08
C GLU A 47 8.31 8.08 4.98
N TYR A 48 9.32 7.30 4.63
CA TYR A 48 9.18 6.20 3.68
C TYR A 48 8.11 5.17 4.10
N LEU A 49 8.06 4.80 5.38
CA LEU A 49 7.07 3.85 5.89
C LEU A 49 5.64 4.45 5.94
N GLU A 50 5.51 5.76 6.11
CA GLU A 50 4.22 6.44 5.96
C GLU A 50 3.74 6.42 4.51
N ASP A 51 4.63 6.62 3.53
CA ASP A 51 4.29 6.45 2.10
C ASP A 51 3.86 5.01 1.78
N VAL A 52 4.56 4.02 2.32
CA VAL A 52 4.18 2.60 2.18
C VAL A 52 2.78 2.35 2.75
N LYS A 53 2.44 2.92 3.91
CA LYS A 53 1.08 2.82 4.46
C LYS A 53 0.05 3.46 3.54
N ALA A 54 0.33 4.65 2.99
CA ALA A 54 -0.56 5.32 2.08
C ALA A 54 -0.82 4.48 0.82
N LEU A 55 0.21 3.82 0.28
CA LEU A 55 0.08 2.87 -0.83
C LEU A 55 -0.78 1.66 -0.45
N LEU A 56 -0.55 1.07 0.72
CA LEU A 56 -1.40 -0.04 1.21
C LEU A 56 -2.87 0.37 1.37
N CYS A 57 -3.13 1.60 1.82
CA CYS A 57 -4.49 2.15 1.87
C CYS A 57 -5.10 2.39 0.49
N ALA A 58 -4.27 2.60 -0.54
CA ALA A 58 -4.69 2.71 -1.93
C ALA A 58 -4.84 1.35 -2.63
N ASP A 59 -4.94 0.26 -1.86
CA ASP A 59 -5.15 -1.11 -2.34
C ASP A 59 -3.97 -1.66 -3.17
N PHE A 60 -2.77 -1.17 -2.89
CA PHE A 60 -1.55 -1.88 -3.29
C PHE A 60 -1.27 -3.03 -2.34
N SER A 61 -0.86 -4.16 -2.90
CA SER A 61 -0.30 -5.27 -2.15
C SER A 61 1.17 -5.00 -1.79
N ILE A 62 1.63 -5.64 -0.73
CA ILE A 62 3.03 -5.56 -0.29
C ILE A 62 3.99 -6.04 -1.39
N GLU A 63 3.54 -6.98 -2.23
CA GLU A 63 4.33 -7.52 -3.33
C GLU A 63 4.46 -6.51 -4.48
N GLU A 64 3.39 -5.81 -4.84
CA GLU A 64 3.45 -4.72 -5.82
C GLU A 64 4.39 -3.60 -5.37
N ILE A 65 4.28 -3.16 -4.11
CA ILE A 65 5.15 -2.09 -3.58
C ILE A 65 6.60 -2.58 -3.53
N SER A 66 6.83 -3.81 -3.06
CA SER A 66 8.18 -4.41 -3.04
C SER A 66 8.78 -4.45 -4.45
N MET A 67 8.03 -4.86 -5.47
CA MET A 67 8.50 -4.85 -6.86
C MET A 67 8.89 -3.46 -7.34
N MET A 68 8.09 -2.43 -7.01
CA MET A 68 8.38 -1.04 -7.42
C MET A 68 9.64 -0.46 -6.76
N VAL A 69 9.95 -0.89 -5.54
CA VAL A 69 11.03 -0.32 -4.74
C VAL A 69 12.32 -1.15 -4.88
N ASN A 70 12.21 -2.46 -5.12
CA ASN A 70 13.35 -3.35 -5.19
C ASN A 70 14.28 -2.99 -6.34
N GLN A 71 15.46 -2.48 -6.00
CA GLN A 71 16.50 -2.07 -6.95
C GLN A 71 17.00 -3.23 -7.82
N GLN A 72 16.91 -4.48 -7.33
CA GLN A 72 17.34 -5.66 -8.11
C GLN A 72 16.42 -5.93 -9.31
N MET A 73 15.17 -5.45 -9.28
CA MET A 73 14.22 -5.63 -10.36
C MET A 73 14.45 -4.67 -11.53
N ASN A 74 15.33 -3.66 -11.37
CA ASN A 74 15.72 -2.68 -12.41
C ASN A 74 14.53 -2.07 -13.18
N LEU A 75 13.37 -1.91 -12.54
CA LEU A 75 12.20 -1.31 -13.18
C LEU A 75 12.50 0.15 -13.54
N SER A 76 12.29 0.49 -14.81
CA SER A 76 12.36 1.85 -15.32
C SER A 76 11.33 2.73 -14.64
N TYR A 77 11.61 4.03 -14.59
CA TYR A 77 10.65 5.03 -14.13
C TYR A 77 9.31 4.93 -14.86
N ASP A 78 9.34 4.68 -16.18
CA ASP A 78 8.13 4.54 -16.99
C ASP A 78 7.30 3.29 -16.62
N GLU A 79 7.95 2.20 -16.23
CA GLU A 79 7.25 0.98 -15.79
C GLU A 79 6.56 1.21 -14.45
N LYS A 80 7.24 1.88 -13.49
CA LYS A 80 6.64 2.26 -12.20
C LYS A 80 5.46 3.20 -12.40
N LYS A 81 5.59 4.18 -13.30
CA LYS A 81 4.51 5.09 -13.66
C LYS A 81 3.31 4.34 -14.22
N THR A 82 3.55 3.37 -15.12
CA THR A 82 2.49 2.55 -15.72
C THR A 82 1.72 1.75 -14.66
N ILE A 83 2.41 1.19 -13.65
CA ILE A 83 1.78 0.48 -12.53
C ILE A 83 0.84 1.42 -11.75
N VAL A 84 1.29 2.63 -11.46
CA VAL A 84 0.47 3.63 -10.73
C VAL A 84 -0.72 4.07 -11.57
N GLU A 85 -0.54 4.35 -12.86
CA GLU A 85 -1.63 4.71 -13.78
C GLU A 85 -2.69 3.60 -13.87
N GLN A 86 -2.25 2.35 -13.92
CA GLN A 86 -3.15 1.19 -13.93
C GLN A 86 -3.95 1.08 -12.62
N LYS A 87 -3.33 1.30 -11.46
CA LYS A 87 -4.05 1.31 -10.18
C LYS A 87 -5.07 2.44 -10.09
N ILE A 88 -4.74 3.64 -10.57
CA ILE A 88 -5.69 4.76 -10.64
C ILE A 88 -6.93 4.38 -11.46
N LYS A 89 -6.71 3.72 -12.61
CA LYS A 89 -7.79 3.25 -13.47
C LYS A 89 -8.67 2.21 -12.78
N GLU A 90 -8.07 1.26 -12.07
CA GLU A 90 -8.79 0.25 -11.29
C GLU A 90 -9.67 0.89 -10.21
N ILE A 91 -9.13 1.86 -9.47
CA ILE A 91 -9.88 2.64 -8.47
C ILE A 91 -11.09 3.34 -9.12
N ASP A 92 -10.89 3.96 -10.28
CA ASP A 92 -11.97 4.64 -11.00
C ASP A 92 -13.07 3.69 -11.48
N ASP A 93 -12.71 2.49 -11.93
CA ASP A 93 -13.66 1.48 -12.38
C ASP A 93 -14.45 0.89 -11.20
N ILE A 94 -13.79 0.63 -10.06
CA ILE A 94 -14.45 0.25 -8.80
C ILE A 94 -15.43 1.35 -8.37
N ARG A 95 -15.02 2.63 -8.42
CA ARG A 95 -15.89 3.76 -8.08
C ARG A 95 -17.14 3.82 -8.97
N LYS A 96 -17.00 3.59 -10.28
CA LYS A 96 -18.14 3.53 -11.21
C LYS A 96 -19.07 2.37 -10.86
N GLN A 97 -18.54 1.20 -10.55
CA GLN A 97 -19.33 0.03 -10.15
C GLN A 97 -20.08 0.30 -8.84
N LEU A 98 -19.41 0.82 -7.82
CA LEU A 98 -20.03 1.18 -6.53
C LEU A 98 -21.14 2.22 -6.71
N THR A 99 -20.95 3.19 -7.60
CA THR A 99 -21.98 4.20 -7.91
C THR A 99 -23.21 3.58 -8.56
N LYS A 100 -23.02 2.64 -9.51
CA LYS A 100 -24.13 1.90 -10.14
C LYS A 100 -24.87 1.04 -9.12
N SER A 101 -24.15 0.29 -8.29
CA SER A 101 -24.73 -0.55 -7.24
C SER A 101 -25.51 0.30 -6.23
N LYS A 102 -24.95 1.43 -5.78
CA LYS A 102 -25.65 2.36 -4.87
C LYS A 102 -26.95 2.87 -5.49
N LYS A 103 -26.93 3.29 -6.76
CA LYS A 103 -28.13 3.73 -7.47
C LYS A 103 -29.17 2.63 -7.55
N PHE A 104 -28.77 1.40 -7.90
CA PHE A 104 -29.67 0.26 -7.94
C PHE A 104 -30.33 -0.01 -6.57
N LEU A 105 -29.57 0.05 -5.47
CA LEU A 105 -30.11 -0.09 -4.12
C LEU A 105 -31.09 1.04 -3.76
N GLN A 106 -30.84 2.27 -4.23
CA GLN A 106 -31.78 3.39 -4.07
C GLN A 106 -33.06 3.17 -4.88
N ASP A 107 -32.95 2.70 -6.12
CA ASP A 107 -34.10 2.39 -6.97
C ASP A 107 -34.96 1.27 -6.36
N ILE A 108 -34.37 0.32 -5.62
CA ILE A 108 -35.10 -0.68 -4.83
C ILE A 108 -35.88 -0.02 -3.70
N LEU A 109 -35.26 0.86 -2.91
CA LEU A 109 -35.92 1.56 -1.81
C LEU A 109 -37.09 2.45 -2.30
N GLU A 110 -36.95 3.05 -3.48
CA GLU A 110 -37.98 3.88 -4.10
C GLU A 110 -39.07 3.06 -4.81
N GLY A 111 -38.97 1.72 -4.80
CA GLY A 111 -39.92 0.82 -5.46
C GLY A 111 -39.91 0.89 -6.99
N LYS A 112 -38.90 1.54 -7.59
CA LYS A 112 -38.71 1.72 -9.03
C LYS A 112 -37.97 0.55 -9.68
N ALA A 113 -37.25 -0.24 -8.90
CA ALA A 113 -36.59 -1.44 -9.38
C ALA A 113 -37.61 -2.54 -9.70
N ALA A 114 -37.48 -3.18 -10.86
CA ALA A 114 -38.25 -4.35 -11.27
C ALA A 114 -37.98 -5.61 -10.41
N PHE A 115 -37.26 -5.46 -9.30
CA PHE A 115 -37.01 -6.48 -8.29
C PHE A 115 -38.25 -6.79 -7.42
N GLN A 116 -39.41 -6.21 -7.74
CA GLN A 116 -40.68 -6.60 -7.12
C GLN A 116 -41.07 -8.01 -7.61
N THR A 117 -40.68 -9.04 -6.86
CA THR A 117 -41.46 -10.28 -6.85
C THR A 117 -42.80 -9.95 -6.23
N LYS A 118 -43.87 -9.98 -7.04
CA LYS A 118 -45.23 -10.16 -6.53
C LYS A 118 -45.22 -11.43 -5.68
N CYS A 119 -45.25 -11.28 -4.36
CA CYS A 119 -45.85 -12.29 -3.50
C CYS A 119 -47.37 -12.09 -3.55
#